data_AF-A0A536Z2R0-F1
#
_entry.id   AF-A0A536Z2R0-F1
#
_cell.length_a   1.000
_cell.length_b   1.000
_cell.length_c   1.000
_cell.angle_alpha   90.00
_cell.angle_beta   90.00
_cell.angle_gamma   90.00
#
_symmetry.space_group_name_H-M   'P 1'
#
loop_
_entity.id
_entity.type
_entity.pdbx_description
1 polymer ?
#
loop_
_entity_poly.entity_id
_entity_poly.type
_entity_poly.pdbx_seq_one_letter_code
_entity_poly.pdbx_strand_id
1 'polypeptide(L)'
;LIGREREIERVIQTLCRRRKNNPLLVGEAGVGKTAIAEGLARRIVEGQVPEILARCQVYMLDMGALLAGTKYRGDFEQRLKAVLKQLVDNPNAIL
;
A
#
# COMPACT_ATOMS: atom_id res chain seq x y z
N LEU A 1 -1.34 -17.04 -3.68
CA LEU A 1 0.02 -16.78 -4.19
C LEU A 1 0.91 -17.89 -3.64
N ILE A 2 1.41 -18.81 -4.46
CA ILE A 2 2.13 -19.99 -3.95
C ILE A 2 3.52 -19.55 -3.47
N GLY A 3 3.87 -19.88 -2.23
CA GLY A 3 5.25 -19.76 -1.72
C GLY A 3 5.67 -18.37 -1.23
N ARG A 4 4.72 -17.43 -1.03
CA ARG A 4 4.99 -16.10 -0.45
C ARG A 4 4.24 -15.84 0.86
N GLU A 5 3.73 -16.91 1.51
CA GLU A 5 2.94 -16.73 2.73
C GLU A 5 3.74 -16.02 3.82
N ARG A 6 5.03 -16.31 3.94
CA ARG A 6 5.89 -15.72 4.98
C ARG A 6 6.09 -14.22 4.79
N GLU A 7 6.27 -13.76 3.55
CA GLU A 7 6.42 -12.35 3.23
C GLU A 7 5.11 -11.58 3.49
N ILE A 8 3.97 -12.15 3.09
CA ILE A 8 2.65 -11.55 3.36
C ILE A 8 2.40 -11.47 4.87
N GLU A 9 2.70 -12.53 5.61
CA GLU A 9 2.62 -12.55 7.08
C GLU A 9 3.48 -11.45 7.72
N ARG A 10 4.71 -11.27 7.21
CA ARG A 10 5.63 -10.23 7.68
C ARG A 10 5.11 -8.82 7.42
N VAL A 11 4.45 -8.61 6.28
CA VAL A 11 3.80 -7.34 5.93
C VAL A 11 2.66 -7.05 6.91
N ILE A 12 1.76 -8.01 7.14
CA ILE A 12 0.67 -7.91 8.11
C ILE A 12 1.20 -7.57 9.50
N GLN A 13 2.20 -8.31 9.98
CA GLN A 13 2.83 -8.05 11.28
C GLN A 13 3.44 -6.65 11.39
N THR A 14 3.99 -6.13 10.29
CA THR A 14 4.59 -4.78 10.27
C THR A 14 3.51 -3.70 10.32
N LEU A 15 2.45 -3.84 9.53
CA LEU A 15 1.32 -2.91 9.49
C LEU A 15 0.61 -2.82 10.86
N CYS A 16 0.51 -3.93 11.60
CA CYS A 16 -0.09 -3.96 12.94
C CYS A 16 0.76 -3.30 14.04
N ARG A 17 1.97 -2.80 13.75
CA ARG A 17 2.82 -2.15 14.77
C ARG A 17 2.30 -0.75 15.10
N ARG A 18 2.48 -0.32 16.35
CA ARG A 18 2.17 1.07 16.76
C ARG A 18 3.14 2.12 16.18
N ARG A 19 4.37 1.73 15.87
CA ARG A 19 5.42 2.59 15.31
C ARG A 19 6.20 1.83 14.24
N LYS A 20 6.70 2.57 13.24
CA LYS A 20 7.43 2.00 12.10
C LYS A 20 6.61 0.89 11.42
N ASN A 21 5.35 1.23 11.14
CA ASN A 21 4.36 0.32 10.56
C ASN A 21 4.37 0.30 9.02
N ASN A 22 5.28 1.02 8.38
CA ASN A 22 5.43 1.04 6.93
C ASN A 22 6.38 -0.09 6.48
N PRO A 23 5.87 -1.19 5.90
CA PRO A 23 6.71 -2.23 5.34
C PRO A 23 7.47 -1.71 4.10
N LEU A 24 8.74 -2.08 3.96
CA LEU A 24 9.55 -1.76 2.78
C LEU A 24 10.03 -3.06 2.13
N LEU A 25 9.49 -3.36 0.94
CA LEU A 25 9.81 -4.59 0.20
C LEU A 25 11.08 -4.40 -0.65
N VAL A 26 12.15 -5.11 -0.28
CA VAL A 26 13.44 -5.07 -0.97
C VAL A 26 13.64 -6.35 -1.80
N GLY A 27 14.32 -6.23 -2.93
CA GLY A 27 14.52 -7.31 -3.91
C GLY A 27 14.78 -6.76 -5.31
N GLU A 28 15.13 -7.62 -6.25
CA GLU A 28 15.37 -7.23 -7.65
C GLU A 28 14.08 -6.78 -8.36
N ALA A 29 14.22 -6.14 -9.52
CA ALA A 29 13.08 -5.83 -10.37
C ALA A 29 12.43 -7.12 -10.89
N GLY A 30 11.09 -7.17 -10.95
CA GLY A 30 10.37 -8.31 -11.51
C GLY A 30 10.17 -9.51 -10.58
N VAL A 31 10.73 -9.51 -9.36
CA VAL A 31 10.60 -10.65 -8.40
C VAL A 31 9.19 -10.83 -7.81
N GLY A 32 8.22 -10.00 -8.21
CA GLY A 32 6.83 -10.09 -7.74
C GLY A 32 6.55 -9.36 -6.42
N LYS A 33 7.21 -8.24 -6.15
CA LYS A 33 6.91 -7.40 -4.96
C LYS A 33 5.45 -6.94 -4.93
N THR A 34 4.92 -6.55 -6.09
CA THR A 34 3.51 -6.17 -6.27
C THR A 34 2.57 -7.32 -5.88
N ALA A 35 2.95 -8.56 -6.19
CA ALA A 35 2.16 -9.73 -5.86
C ALA A 35 2.01 -9.95 -4.33
N ILE A 36 2.96 -9.44 -3.52
CA ILE A 36 2.83 -9.44 -2.05
C ILE A 36 1.73 -8.46 -1.61
N ALA A 37 1.66 -7.27 -2.22
CA ALA A 37 0.62 -6.29 -1.93
C ALA A 37 -0.78 -6.80 -2.37
N GLU A 38 -0.86 -7.42 -3.54
CA GLU A 38 -2.09 -8.09 -4.00
C GLU A 38 -2.50 -9.25 -3.07
N GLY A 39 -1.52 -10.02 -2.60
CA GLY A 39 -1.74 -11.08 -1.60
C GLY A 39 -2.27 -10.54 -0.27
N LEU A 40 -1.78 -9.38 0.18
CA LEU A 40 -2.31 -8.68 1.35
C LEU A 40 -3.78 -8.25 1.12
N ALA A 41 -4.07 -7.60 -0.01
CA ALA A 41 -5.42 -7.16 -0.35
C ALA A 41 -6.40 -8.35 -0.38
N ARG A 42 -5.98 -9.45 -0.99
CA ARG A 42 -6.76 -10.70 -1.00
C ARG A 42 -7.04 -11.23 0.40
N ARG A 43 -6.04 -11.28 1.29
CA ARG A 43 -6.24 -11.74 2.68
C ARG A 43 -7.19 -10.84 3.47
N ILE A 44 -7.17 -9.52 3.23
CA ILE A 44 -8.12 -8.60 3.87
C ILE A 44 -9.54 -8.95 3.43
N VAL A 45 -9.78 -9.15 2.13
CA VAL A 45 -11.10 -9.54 1.59
C VAL A 45 -11.55 -10.91 2.10
N GLU A 46 -10.64 -11.88 2.20
CA GLU A 46 -10.92 -13.23 2.71
C GLU A 46 -11.05 -13.28 4.24
N GLY A 47 -10.85 -12.17 4.96
CA GLY A 47 -10.89 -12.12 6.42
C GLY A 47 -9.72 -12.83 7.11
N GLN A 48 -8.65 -13.13 6.39
CA GLN A 48 -7.44 -13.81 6.87
C GLN A 48 -6.39 -12.82 7.40
N VAL A 49 -6.85 -11.77 8.10
CA VAL A 49 -6.00 -10.75 8.71
C VAL A 49 -6.49 -10.44 10.12
N PRO A 50 -5.64 -9.88 11.00
CA PRO A 50 -6.08 -9.37 12.30
C PRO A 50 -7.20 -8.33 12.16
N GLU A 51 -8.04 -8.21 13.19
CA GLU A 51 -9.21 -7.31 13.19
C GLU A 51 -8.85 -5.86 12.85
N ILE A 52 -7.67 -5.39 13.27
CA ILE A 52 -7.12 -4.06 12.96
C ILE A 52 -7.09 -3.78 11.45
N LEU A 53 -6.85 -4.81 10.61
CA LEU A 53 -6.72 -4.67 9.16
C LEU A 53 -7.99 -5.12 8.41
N ALA A 54 -8.97 -5.71 9.09
CA ALA A 54 -10.13 -6.34 8.45
C ALA A 54 -11.00 -5.36 7.66
N ARG A 55 -10.97 -4.07 7.99
CA ARG A 55 -11.72 -3.01 7.31
C ARG A 55 -10.82 -2.09 6.47
N CYS A 56 -9.54 -2.40 6.37
CA CYS A 56 -8.60 -1.58 5.63
C CYS A 56 -8.77 -1.72 4.12
N GLN A 57 -8.49 -0.65 3.39
CA GLN A 57 -8.47 -0.64 1.94
C GLN A 57 -7.03 -0.39 1.46
N VAL A 58 -6.53 -1.29 0.62
CA VAL A 58 -5.20 -1.18 0.01
C VAL A 58 -5.31 -0.37 -1.27
N TYR A 59 -4.56 0.72 -1.34
CA TYR A 59 -4.45 1.58 -2.51
C TYR A 59 -3.09 1.40 -3.17
N MET A 60 -3.03 1.70 -4.47
CA MET A 60 -1.78 1.77 -5.22
C MET A 60 -1.63 3.19 -5.74
N LEU A 61 -0.51 3.85 -5.41
CA LEU A 61 -0.19 5.16 -5.95
C LEU A 61 0.52 5.02 -7.30
N ASP A 62 -0.15 5.45 -8.38
CA ASP A 62 0.47 5.55 -9.70
C ASP A 62 1.12 6.92 -9.91
N MET A 63 2.45 6.94 -9.87
CA MET A 63 3.25 8.14 -10.11
C MET A 63 3.16 8.62 -11.56
N GLY A 64 2.99 7.72 -12.53
CA GLY A 64 2.83 8.06 -13.93
C GLY A 64 1.54 8.82 -14.18
N ALA A 65 0.43 8.37 -13.58
CA ALA A 65 -0.85 9.07 -13.62
C ALA A 65 -0.78 10.47 -12.98
N LEU A 66 -0.02 10.62 -11.89
CA LEU A 66 0.18 11.93 -11.26
C LEU A 66 0.95 12.91 -12.14
N LEU A 67 1.97 12.42 -12.85
CA LEU A 67 2.80 13.22 -13.76
C LEU A 67 2.09 13.56 -15.07
N ALA A 68 1.21 12.69 -15.56
CA ALA A 68 0.48 12.88 -16.80
C ALA A 68 -0.31 14.21 -16.80
N GLY A 69 -0.05 15.04 -17.81
CA GLY A 69 -0.72 16.34 -17.95
C GLY A 69 -0.29 17.41 -16.94
N THR A 70 0.78 17.19 -16.17
CA THR A 70 1.43 18.26 -15.40
C THR A 70 2.41 19.00 -16.29
N LYS A 71 2.37 20.34 -16.28
CA LYS A 71 3.27 21.18 -17.08
C LYS A 71 4.42 21.72 -16.23
N TYR A 72 4.14 21.92 -14.95
CA TYR A 72 5.10 22.44 -13.98
C TYR A 72 5.20 21.51 -12.77
N ARG A 73 6.36 21.53 -12.10
CA ARG A 73 6.58 20.74 -10.87
C ARG A 73 5.54 21.02 -9.78
N GLY A 74 5.07 22.26 -9.70
CA GLY A 74 4.03 22.67 -8.73
C GLY A 74 2.71 21.93 -8.93
N ASP A 75 2.32 21.61 -10.17
CA ASP A 75 1.07 20.89 -10.46
C ASP A 75 1.13 19.46 -9.90
N PHE A 76 2.28 18.80 -10.08
CA PHE A 76 2.53 17.47 -9.53
C PHE A 76 2.47 17.47 -8.00
N GLU A 77 3.16 18.42 -7.35
CA GLU A 77 3.14 18.54 -5.89
C GLU A 77 1.73 18.80 -5.35
N GLN A 78 0.93 19.64 -6.01
CA GLN A 78 -0.45 19.90 -5.61
C GLN A 78 -1.31 18.64 -5.72
N ARG A 79 -1.20 17.87 -6.80
CA ARG A 79 -1.93 16.60 -6.97
C ARG A 79 -1.52 15.58 -5.91
N LEU A 80 -0.22 15.43 -5.66
CA LEU A 80 0.28 14.52 -4.62
C LEU A 80 -0.26 14.91 -3.23
N LYS A 81 -0.22 16.21 -2.89
CA LYS A 81 -0.77 16.71 -1.62
C LYS A 81 -2.27 16.42 -1.51
N ALA A 82 -3.04 16.57 -2.59
CA ALA A 82 -4.46 16.27 -2.59
C ALA A 82 -4.74 14.78 -2.32
N VAL A 83 -3.98 13.88 -2.94
CA VAL A 83 -4.09 12.43 -2.70
C VAL A 83 -3.73 12.08 -1.25
N LEU A 84 -2.61 12.60 -0.74
CA LEU A 84 -2.19 12.36 0.64
C LEU A 84 -3.22 12.87 1.64
N LYS A 85 -3.84 14.04 1.38
CA LYS A 85 -4.91 14.57 2.23
C LYS A 85 -6.10 13.62 2.31
N GLN A 86 -6.58 13.11 1.16
CA GLN A 86 -7.68 12.14 1.13
C GLN A 86 -7.38 10.85 1.89
N LEU A 87 -6.13 10.38 1.84
CA LEU A 87 -5.70 9.18 2.56
C LEU A 87 -5.61 9.43 4.07
N VAL A 88 -5.13 10.59 4.51
CA VAL A 88 -5.10 10.96 5.94
C VAL A 88 -6.50 11.05 6.53
N ASP A 89 -7.47 11.54 5.76
CA ASP A 89 -8.87 11.63 6.18
C ASP A 89 -9.55 10.24 6.26
N ASN A 90 -8.92 9.18 5.72
CA ASN A 90 -9.40 7.80 5.79
C ASN A 90 -8.52 6.95 6.72
N PRO A 91 -8.94 6.69 7.98
CA PRO A 91 -8.14 5.94 8.95
C PRO A 91 -7.93 4.47 8.57
N ASN A 92 -8.67 3.95 7.60
CA ASN A 92 -8.59 2.58 7.12
C ASN A 92 -7.76 2.45 5.83
N ALA A 93 -7.15 3.53 5.33
CA ALA A 93 -6.35 3.47 4.12
C ALA A 93 -4.95 2.89 4.39
N ILE A 94 -4.54 1.96 3.54
CA ILE A 94 -3.15 1.48 3.41
C ILE A 94 -2.69 1.91 2.01
N LEU A 95 -1.62 2.71 1.95
CA LEU A 95 -1.00 3.15 0.70
C LEU A 95 0.26 2.33 0.39
#